data_AF-A0A0B3AVK3-F1
#
_entry.id   AF-A0A0B3AVK3-F1
#
_cell.length_a   1.000
_cell.length_b   1.000
_cell.length_c   1.000
_cell.angle_alpha   90.00
_cell.angle_beta   90.00
_cell.angle_gamma   90.00
#
_symmetry.space_group_name_H-M   'P 1'
#
loop_
_entity.id
_entity.type
_entity.pdbx_description
1 polymer ?
#
loop_
_entity_poly.entity_id
_entity_poly.type
_entity_poly.pdbx_seq_one_letter_code
_entity_poly.pdbx_strand_id
1 'polypeptide(L)'
;MDIEECYSKGFIRKTSIDKELMKSLVKMSESKIIAINSAKIDEITISAYVSMAYDALREILEAICIGKGYKVTSHQCIGELLKTITLNFEYVEFDRMRYIRNGINYYGKEIDLEQGKELLQKILALRVKIKERELKN
;
A
#
# COMPACT_ATOMS: atom_id res chain seq x y z
N MET A 1 13.27 8.56 6.74
CA MET A 1 12.32 9.34 7.54
C MET A 1 11.80 8.46 8.64
N ASP A 2 11.98 8.92 9.88
CA ASP A 2 11.29 8.38 11.04
C ASP A 2 9.95 9.11 11.26
N ILE A 3 9.21 8.70 12.29
CA ILE A 3 7.90 9.25 12.63
C ILE A 3 7.97 10.75 12.97
N GLU A 4 9.01 11.19 13.69
CA GLU A 4 9.18 12.59 14.11
C GLU A 4 9.43 13.50 12.90
N GLU A 5 10.28 13.05 11.97
CA GLU A 5 10.52 13.72 10.70
C GLU A 5 9.25 13.77 9.83
N CYS A 6 8.43 12.72 9.85
CA CYS A 6 7.15 12.69 9.16
C CYS A 6 6.15 13.72 9.71
N TYR A 7 6.11 13.92 11.03
CA TYR A 7 5.29 14.97 11.63
C TYR A 7 5.85 16.37 11.38
N SER A 8 7.16 16.58 11.57
CA SER A 8 7.79 17.89 11.44
C SER A 8 7.70 18.44 10.00
N LYS A 9 7.77 17.56 8.99
CA LYS A 9 7.58 17.91 7.57
C LYS A 9 6.12 18.01 7.14
N GLY A 10 5.16 17.76 8.04
CA GLY A 10 3.72 17.83 7.75
C GLY A 10 3.20 16.69 6.86
N PHE A 11 3.97 15.60 6.72
CA PHE A 11 3.53 14.42 5.97
C PHE A 11 2.49 13.60 6.72
N ILE A 12 2.46 13.70 8.05
CA ILE A 12 1.40 13.17 8.90
C ILE A 12 0.73 14.33 9.62
N ARG A 13 -0.59 14.38 9.58
CA ARG A 13 -1.39 15.34 10.35
C ARG A 13 -2.66 14.72 10.89
N LYS A 14 -3.12 15.22 12.04
CA LYS A 14 -4.45 14.89 12.57
C LYS A 14 -5.53 15.49 11.67
N THR A 15 -6.62 14.74 11.49
CA THR A 15 -7.77 15.16 10.69
C THR A 15 -9.04 14.50 11.22
N SER A 16 -10.20 15.04 10.84
CA SER A 16 -11.47 14.33 11.02
C SER A 16 -11.50 13.06 10.17
N ILE A 17 -12.17 12.02 10.68
CA ILE A 17 -12.38 10.77 9.95
C ILE A 17 -13.27 11.08 8.74
N ASP A 18 -12.77 10.77 7.54
CA ASP A 18 -13.50 10.92 6.29
C ASP A 18 -13.97 9.55 5.78
N LYS A 19 -15.20 9.19 6.14
CA LYS A 19 -15.78 7.89 5.79
C LYS A 19 -15.99 7.71 4.29
N GLU A 20 -16.24 8.79 3.54
CA GLU A 20 -16.47 8.70 2.10
C GLU A 20 -15.15 8.49 1.35
N LEU A 21 -14.09 9.17 1.77
CA LEU A 21 -12.75 8.90 1.24
C LEU A 21 -12.29 7.48 1.57
N MET A 22 -12.51 6.98 2.79
CA MET A 22 -12.19 5.60 3.15
C MET A 22 -12.90 4.59 2.24
N LYS A 23 -14.22 4.73 2.02
CA LYS A 23 -14.99 3.86 1.11
C LYS A 23 -14.45 3.93 -0.31
N SER A 24 -14.11 5.13 -0.78
CA SER A 24 -13.58 5.36 -2.13
C SER A 24 -12.22 4.69 -2.32
N LEU A 25 -11.31 4.80 -1.35
CA LEU A 25 -10.01 4.12 -1.37
C LEU A 25 -10.16 2.60 -1.36
N VAL A 26 -11.03 2.05 -0.51
CA VAL A 26 -11.31 0.61 -0.49
C VAL A 26 -11.86 0.15 -1.84
N LYS A 27 -12.82 0.89 -2.41
CA LYS A 27 -13.39 0.58 -3.73
C LYS A 27 -12.33 0.60 -4.84
N MET A 28 -11.45 1.62 -4.84
CA MET A 28 -10.35 1.71 -5.80
C MET A 28 -9.35 0.57 -5.67
N SER A 29 -9.06 0.17 -4.45
CA SER A 29 -8.24 -0.99 -4.17
C SER A 29 -8.88 -2.27 -4.73
N GLU A 30 -10.17 -2.48 -4.51
CA GLU A 30 -10.89 -3.64 -5.08
C GLU A 30 -10.89 -3.66 -6.61
N SER A 31 -11.12 -2.51 -7.27
CA SER A 31 -11.09 -2.43 -8.72
C SER A 31 -9.73 -2.83 -9.30
N LYS A 32 -8.61 -2.45 -8.64
CA LYS A 32 -7.27 -2.88 -9.04
C LYS A 32 -7.09 -4.40 -8.89
N ILE A 33 -7.62 -4.99 -7.81
CA ILE A 33 -7.54 -6.45 -7.63
C ILE A 33 -8.32 -7.19 -8.71
N ILE A 34 -9.52 -6.70 -9.08
CA ILE A 34 -10.29 -7.27 -10.18
C ILE A 34 -9.48 -7.22 -11.48
N ALA A 35 -8.84 -6.09 -11.78
CA ALA A 35 -8.01 -5.95 -12.98
C ALA A 35 -6.77 -6.85 -12.98
N ILE A 36 -6.10 -7.02 -11.82
CA ILE A 36 -4.97 -7.95 -11.66
C ILE A 36 -5.43 -9.40 -11.88
N ASN A 37 -6.58 -9.78 -11.32
CA ASN A 37 -7.08 -11.15 -11.40
C ASN A 37 -7.55 -11.55 -12.80
N SER A 38 -7.96 -10.58 -13.64
CA SER A 38 -8.35 -10.83 -15.02
C SER A 38 -7.20 -10.70 -16.02
N ALA A 39 -6.00 -10.34 -15.54
CA ALA A 39 -4.85 -10.07 -16.39
C ALA A 39 -4.12 -11.34 -16.86
N LYS A 40 -3.53 -11.26 -18.05
CA LYS A 40 -2.43 -12.13 -18.43
C LYS A 40 -1.12 -11.59 -17.86
N ILE A 41 -0.51 -12.35 -16.96
CA ILE A 41 0.77 -12.03 -16.33
C ILE A 41 1.90 -12.72 -17.10
N ASP A 42 2.76 -11.93 -17.73
CA ASP A 42 3.96 -12.36 -18.46
C ASP A 42 5.12 -11.36 -18.23
N GLU A 43 6.27 -11.59 -18.88
CA GLU A 43 7.49 -10.79 -18.69
C GLU A 43 7.28 -9.31 -19.02
N ILE A 44 6.35 -8.99 -19.92
CA ILE A 44 6.05 -7.62 -20.34
C ILE A 44 5.18 -6.93 -19.30
N THR A 45 4.19 -7.65 -18.76
CA THR A 45 3.17 -7.04 -17.91
C THR A 45 3.47 -7.10 -16.41
N ILE A 46 4.37 -7.97 -15.96
CA ILE A 46 4.58 -8.24 -14.54
C ILE A 46 4.95 -6.99 -13.72
N SER A 47 5.85 -6.15 -14.23
CA SER A 47 6.27 -4.92 -13.55
C SER A 47 5.08 -3.97 -13.31
N ALA A 48 4.20 -3.83 -14.31
CA ALA A 48 3.01 -2.97 -14.20
C ALA A 48 2.03 -3.51 -13.14
N TYR A 49 1.82 -4.83 -13.10
CA TYR A 49 0.89 -5.42 -12.13
C TYR A 49 1.44 -5.46 -10.70
N VAL A 50 2.76 -5.59 -10.52
CA VAL A 50 3.40 -5.39 -9.19
C VAL A 50 3.16 -3.97 -8.69
N SER A 51 3.38 -2.95 -9.53
CA SER A 51 3.11 -1.56 -9.17
C SER A 51 1.63 -1.32 -8.85
N MET A 52 0.72 -1.88 -9.64
CA MET A 52 -0.72 -1.77 -9.42
C MET A 52 -1.15 -2.45 -8.10
N ALA A 53 -0.59 -3.62 -7.79
CA ALA A 53 -0.87 -4.31 -6.54
C ALA A 53 -0.39 -3.51 -5.33
N TYR A 54 0.81 -2.92 -5.41
CA TYR A 54 1.32 -2.05 -4.35
C TYR A 54 0.40 -0.84 -4.13
N ASP A 55 -0.07 -0.20 -5.21
CA ASP A 55 -0.98 0.93 -5.10
C ASP A 55 -2.32 0.49 -4.47
N ALA A 56 -2.81 -0.73 -4.78
CA ALA A 56 -3.99 -1.29 -4.15
C ALA A 56 -3.80 -1.55 -2.64
N LEU A 57 -2.64 -2.05 -2.22
CA LEU A 57 -2.28 -2.19 -0.81
C LEU A 57 -2.23 -0.82 -0.14
N ARG A 58 -1.52 0.15 -0.74
CA ARG A 58 -1.36 1.50 -0.21
C ARG A 58 -2.71 2.18 0.07
N GLU A 59 -3.68 2.02 -0.81
CA GLU A 59 -5.03 2.58 -0.63
C GLU A 59 -5.74 2.02 0.61
N ILE A 60 -5.57 0.72 0.90
CA ILE A 60 -6.08 0.13 2.15
C ILE A 60 -5.37 0.72 3.36
N LEU A 61 -4.05 0.84 3.30
CA LEU A 61 -3.25 1.41 4.38
C LEU A 61 -3.61 2.87 4.66
N GLU A 62 -3.85 3.65 3.61
CA GLU A 62 -4.29 5.04 3.72
C GLU A 62 -5.71 5.13 4.32
N ALA A 63 -6.63 4.26 3.91
CA ALA A 63 -7.98 4.19 4.49
C ALA A 63 -7.92 3.87 6.00
N ILE A 64 -7.02 2.98 6.43
CA ILE A 64 -6.79 2.69 7.85
C ILE A 64 -6.30 3.95 8.59
N CYS A 65 -5.30 4.65 8.04
CA CYS A 65 -4.80 5.89 8.65
C CYS A 65 -5.91 6.94 8.83
N ILE A 66 -6.77 7.13 7.82
CA ILE A 66 -7.91 8.04 7.87
C ILE A 66 -8.91 7.60 8.93
N GLY A 67 -9.22 6.30 9.00
CA GLY A 67 -10.10 5.72 10.04
C GLY A 67 -9.59 5.93 11.46
N LYS A 68 -8.29 6.13 11.63
CA LYS A 68 -7.64 6.46 12.91
C LYS A 68 -7.45 7.97 13.13
N GLY A 69 -8.01 8.81 12.25
CA GLY A 69 -7.97 10.28 12.35
C GLY A 69 -6.67 10.92 11.86
N TYR A 70 -5.99 10.30 10.89
CA TYR A 70 -4.77 10.83 10.30
C TYR A 70 -4.88 10.98 8.79
N LYS A 71 -4.34 12.08 8.27
CA LYS A 71 -4.04 12.25 6.86
C LYS A 71 -2.53 12.10 6.66
N VAL A 72 -2.15 11.24 5.72
CA VAL A 72 -0.74 10.95 5.43
C VAL A 72 -0.48 11.11 3.94
N THR A 73 0.53 11.88 3.55
CA THR A 73 0.83 12.18 2.12
C THR A 73 2.08 11.48 1.60
N SER A 74 2.89 10.89 2.47
CA SER A 74 4.10 10.14 2.10
C SER A 74 3.89 8.64 2.32
N HIS A 75 4.25 7.83 1.32
CA HIS A 75 4.13 6.37 1.40
C HIS A 75 5.00 5.78 2.51
N GLN A 76 6.20 6.33 2.71
CA GLN A 76 7.07 5.91 3.81
C GLN A 76 6.44 6.26 5.16
N CYS A 77 5.85 7.46 5.27
CA CYS A 77 5.21 7.89 6.51
C CYS A 77 3.92 7.12 6.82
N ILE A 78 3.25 6.53 5.82
CA ILE A 78 2.16 5.56 6.06
C ILE A 78 2.72 4.37 6.86
N GLY A 79 3.85 3.81 6.44
CA GLY A 79 4.50 2.71 7.14
C GLY A 79 4.95 3.08 8.55
N GLU A 80 5.59 4.25 8.72
CA GLU A 80 5.99 4.76 10.04
C GLU A 80 4.80 4.93 10.98
N LEU A 81 3.71 5.53 10.50
CA LEU A 81 2.51 5.70 11.31
C LEU A 81 1.90 4.35 11.71
N LEU A 82 1.77 3.42 10.76
CA LEU A 82 1.16 2.10 11.01
C LEU A 82 1.95 1.26 12.01
N LYS A 83 3.28 1.39 12.07
CA LYS A 83 4.09 0.78 13.16
C LYS A 83 3.60 1.18 14.55
N THR A 84 3.07 2.39 14.69
CA THR A 84 2.67 2.95 15.99
C THR A 84 1.20 2.69 16.32
N ILE A 85 0.32 2.61 15.31
CA ILE A 85 -1.14 2.52 15.52
C ILE A 85 -1.76 1.16 15.20
N THR A 86 -0.97 0.24 14.64
CA THR A 86 -1.44 -1.08 14.21
C THR A 86 -0.54 -2.16 14.78
N LEU A 87 -1.14 -3.08 15.54
CA LEU A 87 -0.41 -4.17 16.18
C LEU A 87 0.24 -5.08 15.12
N ASN A 88 1.54 -5.37 15.28
CA ASN A 88 2.30 -6.26 14.40
C ASN A 88 2.18 -5.88 12.92
N PHE A 89 2.30 -4.60 12.58
CA PHE A 89 2.41 -4.18 11.19
C PHE A 89 3.75 -4.64 10.58
N GLU A 90 3.68 -5.31 9.44
CA GLU A 90 4.84 -5.87 8.72
C GLU A 90 5.62 -4.79 7.96
N TYR A 91 6.15 -3.81 8.69
CA TYR A 91 6.78 -2.62 8.11
C TYR A 91 7.92 -2.94 7.16
N VAL A 92 8.82 -3.85 7.54
CA VAL A 92 10.01 -4.18 6.74
C VAL A 92 9.60 -4.70 5.36
N GLU A 93 8.59 -5.56 5.33
CA GLU A 93 8.07 -6.13 4.08
C GLU A 93 7.34 -5.06 3.25
N PHE A 94 6.52 -4.23 3.89
CA PHE A 94 5.90 -3.08 3.23
C PHE A 94 6.93 -2.12 2.62
N ASP A 95 8.00 -1.79 3.33
CA ASP A 95 9.02 -0.85 2.88
C ASP A 95 9.83 -1.42 1.70
N ARG A 96 10.10 -2.73 1.73
CA ARG A 96 10.69 -3.45 0.60
C ARG A 96 9.80 -3.37 -0.64
N MET A 97 8.50 -3.64 -0.50
CA MET A 97 7.52 -3.51 -1.60
C MET A 97 7.49 -2.09 -2.16
N ARG A 98 7.51 -1.06 -1.28
CA ARG A 98 7.59 0.35 -1.68
C ARG A 98 8.85 0.65 -2.47
N TYR A 99 9.99 0.15 -2.01
CA TYR A 99 11.27 0.36 -2.69
C TYR A 99 11.29 -0.25 -4.10
N ILE A 100 10.79 -1.49 -4.24
CA ILE A 100 10.71 -2.18 -5.54
C ILE A 100 9.77 -1.43 -6.49
N ARG A 101 8.55 -1.09 -6.03
CA ARG A 101 7.60 -0.29 -6.83
C ARG A 101 8.19 1.05 -7.26
N ASN A 102 8.95 1.71 -6.38
CA ASN A 102 9.64 2.96 -6.75
C ASN A 102 10.73 2.72 -7.79
N GLY A 103 11.47 1.60 -7.70
CA GLY A 103 12.38 1.12 -8.73
C GLY A 103 11.72 1.03 -10.09
N ILE A 104 10.55 0.38 -10.16
CA ILE A 104 9.77 0.23 -11.38
C ILE A 104 9.30 1.61 -11.90
N ASN A 105 8.61 2.38 -11.06
CA ASN A 105 7.88 3.57 -11.52
C ASN A 105 8.76 4.81 -11.76
N TYR A 106 9.87 4.97 -11.03
CA TYR A 106 10.71 6.17 -11.12
C TYR A 106 12.05 5.92 -11.80
N TYR A 107 12.51 4.67 -11.85
CA TYR A 107 13.82 4.33 -12.40
C TYR A 107 13.75 3.32 -13.56
N GLY A 108 12.54 2.93 -13.98
CA GLY A 108 12.34 1.99 -15.08
C GLY A 108 12.94 0.61 -14.84
N LYS A 109 13.12 0.21 -13.57
CA LYS A 109 13.66 -1.11 -13.25
C LYS A 109 12.65 -2.18 -13.62
N GLU A 110 13.09 -3.17 -14.37
CA GLU A 110 12.31 -4.36 -14.65
C GLU A 110 12.46 -5.38 -13.51
N ILE A 111 11.40 -6.15 -13.27
CA ILE A 111 11.44 -7.33 -12.40
C ILE A 111 11.23 -8.56 -13.26
N ASP A 112 11.97 -9.63 -13.01
CA ASP A 112 11.73 -10.89 -13.71
C ASP A 112 10.38 -11.47 -13.32
N LEU A 113 9.84 -12.32 -14.19
CA LEU A 113 8.50 -12.86 -14.07
C LEU A 113 8.28 -13.63 -12.76
N GLU A 114 9.25 -14.44 -12.32
CA GLU A 114 9.08 -15.29 -11.15
C GLU A 114 9.19 -14.50 -9.85
N GLN A 115 10.20 -13.62 -9.72
CA GLN A 115 10.29 -12.69 -8.58
C GLN A 115 9.08 -11.76 -8.53
N GLY A 116 8.62 -11.30 -9.69
CA GLY A 116 7.44 -10.44 -9.79
C GLY A 116 6.17 -11.16 -9.35
N LYS A 117 5.97 -12.42 -9.72
CA LYS A 117 4.83 -13.24 -9.26
C LYS A 117 4.88 -13.45 -7.75
N GLU A 118 6.04 -13.78 -7.20
CA GLU A 118 6.20 -13.95 -5.75
C GLU A 118 5.87 -12.65 -5.00
N LEU A 119 6.40 -11.52 -5.48
CA LEU A 119 6.13 -10.22 -4.88
C LEU A 119 4.67 -9.82 -5.00
N LEU A 120 4.05 -10.06 -6.17
CA LEU A 120 2.62 -9.83 -6.39
C LEU A 120 1.79 -10.61 -5.38
N GLN A 121 2.05 -11.91 -5.20
CA GLN A 121 1.36 -12.73 -4.21
C GLN A 121 1.53 -12.20 -2.79
N LYS A 122 2.75 -11.80 -2.39
CA LYS A 122 3.01 -11.22 -1.06
C LYS A 122 2.23 -9.93 -0.83
N ILE A 123 2.19 -9.04 -1.82
CA ILE A 123 1.43 -7.77 -1.73
C ILE A 123 -0.06 -8.06 -1.56
N LEU A 124 -0.61 -8.97 -2.37
CA LEU A 124 -2.02 -9.35 -2.30
C LEU A 124 -2.37 -10.00 -0.95
N ALA A 125 -1.51 -10.88 -0.44
CA ALA A 125 -1.69 -11.53 0.86
C ALA A 125 -1.69 -10.52 2.01
N LEU A 126 -0.71 -9.60 2.05
CA LEU A 126 -0.63 -8.54 3.06
C LEU A 126 -1.86 -7.63 3.01
N ARG A 127 -2.31 -7.26 1.80
CA ARG A 127 -3.52 -6.46 1.59
C ARG A 127 -4.75 -7.13 2.19
N VAL A 128 -4.99 -8.42 1.88
CA VAL A 128 -6.13 -9.17 2.42
C VAL A 128 -6.04 -9.22 3.94
N LYS A 129 -4.90 -9.69 4.48
CA LYS A 129 -4.66 -9.81 5.92
C LYS A 129 -4.95 -8.51 6.67
N ILE A 130 -4.45 -7.37 6.19
CA ILE A 130 -4.61 -6.10 6.91
C ILE A 130 -6.01 -5.51 6.75
N LYS A 131 -6.63 -5.66 5.56
CA LYS A 131 -8.01 -5.24 5.34
C LYS A 131 -8.95 -5.99 6.28
N GLU A 132 -8.77 -7.31 6.41
CA GLU A 132 -9.61 -8.12 7.30
C GLU A 132 -9.42 -7.77 8.77
N ARG A 133 -8.21 -7.45 9.19
CA ARG A 133 -7.92 -7.11 10.58
C ARG A 133 -8.44 -5.72 10.98
N GLU A 134 -8.28 -4.73 10.11
CA GLU A 134 -8.47 -3.32 10.48
C GLU A 134 -9.77 -2.70 9.95
N LEU A 135 -10.39 -3.28 8.91
CA LEU A 135 -11.55 -2.70 8.21
C LEU A 135 -12.76 -3.64 8.15
N LYS A 136 -12.76 -4.77 8.89
CA LYS A 136 -14.00 -5.52 9.13
C LYS A 136 -14.89 -4.71 10.07
N ASN A 137 -16.10 -4.39 9.60
CA ASN A 137 -17.20 -3.94 10.45
C ASN A 137 -17.63 -5.09 11.37
#